data_AF-A0A150FVN4-F1
#
_entry.id   AF-A0A150FVN4-F1
#
_cell.length_a   1.000
_cell.length_b   1.000
_cell.length_c   1.000
_cell.angle_alpha   90.00
_cell.angle_beta   90.00
_cell.angle_gamma   90.00
#
_symmetry.space_group_name_H-M   'P 1'
#
loop_
_entity.id
_entity.type
_entity.pdbx_description
1 polymer ?
#
loop_
_entity_poly.entity_id
_entity_poly.type
_entity_poly.pdbx_seq_one_letter_code
_entity_poly.pdbx_strand_id
1 'polypeptide(L)'
;MVQVERGSTVRELLQLYRQGGYLQVEGCAEVCLAAISDKLAGPSTAGTGGSGSSGGSGSNMGGGGGGPDSRICPEVLELYDCIGLWPDPATEPAFAVITAKARERLVLHFGDALTTLNTPELRRQLLALPVEALEVLLEADEFDTDVEDTILLMLATWVQENGGAAVPAAPKRQRLLEQAPGKRNLQATWFSTRPRRPCLLAATSGGNGTLPSGSSGQQQMRRPTFEWSISQEELERGLRGLQPGGAMHLECTLANGLNGISARGFEWRASINYKHGAEAAGLFLRCHLPAAYRLDTAALGSPLAALAQVGARVEADRWRNGAREVTRDYAYVVSDFIGVGTGRGVPSALPLKRGGEGTAGGGGGRGGSQRGSLRAWSEYIHGGKITGRLVLLPLAGR
;
A
#
# COMPACT_ATOMS: atom_id res chain seq x y z
N MET A 1 -27.35 -5.86 40.42
CA MET A 1 -26.73 -4.88 39.49
C MET A 1 -25.35 -5.37 39.16
N VAL A 2 -25.12 -5.81 37.93
CA VAL A 2 -23.82 -6.33 37.47
C VAL A 2 -22.89 -5.13 37.25
N GLN A 3 -21.71 -5.14 37.89
CA GLN A 3 -20.66 -4.15 37.65
C GLN A 3 -19.56 -4.80 36.83
N VAL A 4 -19.28 -4.23 35.67
CA VAL A 4 -18.17 -4.63 34.81
C VAL A 4 -16.95 -3.80 35.17
N GLU A 5 -15.82 -4.45 35.45
CA GLU A 5 -14.58 -3.76 35.74
C GLU A 5 -14.08 -3.01 34.49
N ARG A 6 -13.67 -1.75 34.65
CA ARG A 6 -13.21 -0.89 33.53
C ARG A 6 -12.03 -1.48 32.74
N GLY A 7 -11.27 -2.40 33.34
CA GLY A 7 -10.14 -3.09 32.71
C GLY A 7 -10.50 -4.38 31.96
N SER A 8 -11.76 -4.81 31.95
CA SER A 8 -12.15 -6.08 31.33
C SER A 8 -11.81 -6.12 29.84
N THR A 9 -11.27 -7.22 29.36
CA THR A 9 -10.98 -7.49 27.94
C THR A 9 -12.25 -7.80 27.15
N VAL A 10 -12.22 -7.71 25.81
CA VAL A 10 -13.40 -8.05 24.99
C VAL A 10 -13.79 -9.52 25.21
N ARG A 11 -12.79 -10.40 25.35
CA ARG A 11 -13.00 -11.82 25.66
C ARG A 11 -13.75 -12.02 26.97
N GLU A 12 -13.31 -11.37 28.05
CA GLU A 12 -13.94 -11.50 29.37
C GLU A 12 -15.39 -11.01 29.33
N LEU A 13 -15.66 -9.90 28.64
CA LEU A 13 -17.02 -9.39 28.46
C LEU A 13 -17.92 -10.38 27.70
N LEU A 14 -17.42 -11.03 26.66
CA LEU A 14 -18.16 -12.08 25.94
C LEU A 14 -18.41 -13.33 26.81
N GLN A 15 -17.44 -13.71 27.65
CA GLN A 15 -17.61 -14.82 28.59
C GLN A 15 -18.66 -14.50 29.65
N LEU A 16 -18.61 -13.29 30.24
CA LEU A 16 -19.60 -12.80 31.19
C LEU A 16 -20.99 -12.71 30.56
N TYR A 17 -21.09 -12.21 29.32
CA TYR A 17 -22.34 -12.22 28.56
C TYR A 17 -22.94 -13.64 28.47
N ARG A 18 -22.15 -14.63 28.07
CA ARG A 18 -22.62 -16.02 27.94
C ARG A 18 -23.03 -16.64 29.28
N GLN A 19 -22.22 -16.43 30.32
CA GLN A 19 -22.50 -16.94 31.67
C GLN A 19 -23.75 -16.28 32.26
N GLY A 20 -23.89 -14.96 32.11
CA GLY A 20 -25.06 -14.20 32.54
C GLY A 20 -26.35 -14.66 31.85
N GLY A 21 -26.29 -14.91 30.53
CA GLY A 21 -27.41 -15.48 29.79
C GLY A 21 -27.82 -16.87 30.27
N TYR A 22 -26.84 -17.75 30.54
CA TYR A 22 -27.11 -19.10 31.08
C TYR A 22 -27.75 -19.05 32.47
N LEU A 23 -27.28 -18.14 33.34
CA LEU A 23 -27.78 -17.97 34.70
C LEU A 23 -29.02 -17.07 34.79
N GLN A 24 -29.49 -16.52 33.66
CA GLN A 24 -30.61 -15.58 33.58
C GLN A 24 -30.43 -14.35 34.48
N VAL A 25 -29.21 -13.82 34.55
CA VAL A 25 -28.92 -12.60 35.32
C VAL A 25 -29.43 -11.39 34.55
N GLU A 26 -30.55 -10.84 35.01
CA GLU A 26 -31.21 -9.66 34.41
C GLU A 26 -30.23 -8.47 34.26
N GLY A 27 -30.18 -7.90 33.06
CA GLY A 27 -29.33 -6.73 32.74
C GLY A 27 -27.85 -7.05 32.45
N CYS A 28 -27.40 -8.30 32.61
CA CYS A 28 -25.99 -8.65 32.40
C CYS A 28 -25.58 -8.52 30.92
N ALA A 29 -26.46 -8.94 30.01
CA ALA A 29 -26.22 -8.93 28.58
C ALA A 29 -26.00 -7.50 28.07
N GLU A 30 -26.93 -6.60 28.41
CA GLU A 30 -26.95 -5.20 28.00
C GLU A 30 -25.70 -4.46 28.49
N VAL A 31 -25.30 -4.68 29.75
CA VAL A 31 -24.10 -4.06 30.34
C VAL A 31 -22.83 -4.55 29.64
N CYS A 32 -22.72 -5.84 29.34
CA CYS A 32 -21.54 -6.39 28.65
C CYS A 32 -21.45 -5.86 27.21
N LEU A 33 -22.57 -5.84 26.47
CA LEU A 33 -22.63 -5.34 25.10
C LEU A 33 -22.34 -3.84 25.02
N ALA A 34 -22.85 -3.04 25.96
CA ALA A 34 -22.52 -1.63 26.07
C ALA A 34 -21.01 -1.42 26.30
N ALA A 35 -20.40 -2.19 27.22
CA ALA A 35 -18.97 -2.10 27.49
C ALA A 35 -18.10 -2.50 26.28
N ILE A 36 -18.50 -3.51 25.51
CA ILE A 36 -17.82 -3.88 24.26
C ILE A 36 -17.97 -2.74 23.23
N SER A 37 -19.17 -2.20 23.06
CA SER A 37 -19.40 -1.09 22.14
C SER A 37 -18.57 0.14 22.50
N ASP A 38 -18.47 0.49 23.78
CA ASP A 38 -17.65 1.61 24.26
C ASP A 38 -16.16 1.39 23.97
N LYS A 39 -15.66 0.16 24.15
CA LYS A 39 -14.28 -0.22 23.78
C LYS A 39 -14.02 -0.06 22.28
N LEU A 40 -14.95 -0.49 21.44
CA LEU A 40 -14.85 -0.32 19.98
C LEU A 40 -14.96 1.14 19.53
N ALA A 41 -15.51 2.04 20.36
CA ALA A 41 -15.52 3.46 20.06
C ALA A 41 -14.10 4.07 20.11
N GLY A 42 -13.16 3.38 20.75
CA GLY A 42 -11.81 3.89 21.03
C GLY A 42 -11.82 4.95 22.13
N PRO A 43 -10.63 5.46 22.52
CA PRO A 43 -10.55 6.58 23.44
C PRO A 43 -11.25 7.78 22.80
N SER A 44 -12.41 8.16 23.36
CA SER A 44 -13.07 9.42 23.00
C SER A 44 -12.05 10.54 23.18
N THR A 45 -11.58 11.11 22.07
CA THR A 45 -10.69 12.28 22.03
C THR A 45 -11.34 13.54 22.61
N ALA A 46 -12.57 13.42 23.12
CA ALA A 46 -13.27 14.42 23.90
C ALA A 46 -12.63 14.55 25.30
N GLY A 47 -11.64 15.43 25.43
CA GLY A 47 -11.34 16.06 26.72
C GLY A 47 -9.89 16.03 27.18
N THR A 48 -9.00 16.71 26.45
CA THR A 48 -7.82 17.31 27.10
C THR A 48 -7.57 18.71 26.54
N GLY A 49 -8.59 19.57 26.69
CA GLY A 49 -8.41 21.02 26.62
C GLY A 49 -7.71 21.52 27.89
N GLY A 50 -6.46 21.12 28.09
CA GLY A 50 -5.58 21.67 29.11
C GLY A 50 -4.73 22.77 28.49
N SER A 51 -5.18 24.02 28.61
CA SER A 51 -4.41 25.21 28.23
C SER A 51 -3.12 25.28 29.06
N GLY A 52 -2.02 24.78 28.52
CA GLY A 52 -0.68 24.90 29.08
C GLY A 52 0.24 25.63 28.11
N SER A 53 0.26 26.96 28.19
CA SER A 53 1.22 27.81 27.46
C SER A 53 2.63 27.59 28.00
N SER A 54 3.53 27.02 27.19
CA SER A 54 4.97 27.27 27.34
C SER A 54 5.68 27.11 25.98
N GLY A 55 6.31 28.21 25.55
CA GLY A 55 6.99 28.32 24.27
C GLY A 55 8.34 27.62 24.28
N GLY A 56 8.60 26.87 23.22
CA GLY A 56 9.91 26.30 22.92
C GLY A 56 10.08 26.19 21.41
N SER A 57 10.83 27.14 20.82
CA SER A 57 11.21 27.10 19.41
C SER A 57 12.33 26.08 19.23
N GLY A 58 12.02 24.94 18.62
CA GLY A 58 12.98 23.92 18.22
C GLY A 58 12.65 23.42 16.81
N SER A 59 13.37 23.94 15.82
CA SER A 59 13.31 23.54 14.42
C SER A 59 13.83 22.12 14.25
N ASN A 60 12.94 21.15 13.99
CA ASN A 60 13.33 19.81 13.55
C ASN A 60 12.59 19.48 12.24
N MET A 61 13.33 19.46 11.13
CA MET A 61 12.84 19.03 9.83
C MET A 61 13.09 17.53 9.67
N GLY A 62 12.07 16.79 9.25
CA GLY A 62 12.22 15.45 8.67
C GLY A 62 11.75 14.31 9.57
N GLY A 63 10.44 14.13 9.68
CA GLY A 63 9.84 12.92 10.24
C GLY A 63 8.37 12.90 9.88
N GLY A 64 7.98 11.99 8.98
CA GLY A 64 6.62 11.86 8.49
C GLY A 64 5.63 11.80 9.65
N GLY A 65 4.69 12.74 9.67
CA GLY A 65 3.59 12.81 10.63
C GLY A 65 2.62 11.66 10.45
N GLY A 66 3.03 10.46 10.86
CA GLY A 66 2.09 9.46 11.34
C GLY A 66 1.56 9.98 12.66
N GLY A 67 0.38 10.60 12.63
CA GLY A 67 -0.34 11.01 13.83
C GLY A 67 -0.49 9.83 14.79
N PRO A 68 -0.64 10.10 16.10
CA PRO A 68 -0.81 9.06 17.09
C PRO A 68 -2.01 8.17 16.72
N ASP A 69 -1.74 6.87 16.68
CA ASP A 69 -2.68 5.74 16.53
C ASP A 69 -3.28 5.43 15.15
N SER A 70 -2.43 5.33 14.11
CA SER A 70 -2.75 4.55 12.90
C SER A 70 -2.67 3.02 13.10
N ARG A 71 -2.88 2.55 14.33
CA ARG A 71 -2.96 1.12 14.64
C ARG A 71 -4.42 0.74 14.73
N ILE A 72 -4.75 -0.43 14.19
CA ILE A 72 -6.07 -1.00 14.36
C ILE A 72 -6.38 -1.12 15.84
N CYS A 73 -7.60 -0.75 16.23
CA CYS A 73 -8.08 -0.87 17.60
C CYS A 73 -7.88 -2.35 18.02
N PRO A 74 -7.01 -2.65 19.00
CA PRO A 74 -6.72 -4.03 19.38
C PRO A 74 -7.98 -4.79 19.81
N GLU A 75 -8.96 -4.08 20.34
CA GLU A 75 -10.28 -4.59 20.72
C GLU A 75 -11.10 -5.11 19.53
N VAL A 76 -10.92 -4.52 18.33
CA VAL A 76 -11.55 -5.04 17.10
C VAL A 76 -10.97 -6.39 16.73
N LEU A 77 -9.64 -6.54 16.80
CA LEU A 77 -8.98 -7.82 16.52
C LEU A 77 -9.35 -8.88 17.56
N GLU A 78 -9.33 -8.51 18.85
CA GLU A 78 -9.70 -9.40 19.94
C GLU A 78 -11.15 -9.88 19.80
N LEU A 79 -12.07 -9.02 19.33
CA LEU A 79 -13.45 -9.39 19.06
C LEU A 79 -13.52 -10.52 18.02
N TYR A 80 -12.81 -10.39 16.88
CA TYR A 80 -12.79 -11.42 15.83
C TYR A 80 -12.06 -12.71 16.27
N ASP A 81 -11.01 -12.60 17.08
CA ASP A 81 -10.36 -13.76 17.71
C ASP A 81 -11.30 -14.55 18.63
N CYS A 82 -12.35 -13.89 19.14
CA CYS A 82 -13.33 -14.48 20.04
C CYS A 82 -14.63 -14.92 19.33
N ILE A 83 -14.62 -15.16 18.02
CA ILE A 83 -15.85 -15.50 17.27
C ILE A 83 -16.59 -16.73 17.82
N GLY A 84 -15.88 -17.71 18.40
CA GLY A 84 -16.49 -18.88 19.04
C GLY A 84 -17.29 -18.57 20.32
N LEU A 85 -17.20 -17.33 20.81
CA LEU A 85 -17.96 -16.82 21.95
C LEU A 85 -19.11 -15.89 21.54
N TRP A 86 -19.25 -15.57 20.25
CA TRP A 86 -20.28 -14.64 19.79
C TRP A 86 -21.68 -15.25 19.95
N PRO A 87 -22.67 -14.49 20.44
CA PRO A 87 -24.07 -14.87 20.28
C PRO A 87 -24.45 -14.87 18.80
N ASP A 88 -25.46 -15.66 18.44
CA ASP A 88 -25.98 -15.68 17.07
C ASP A 88 -26.62 -14.31 16.74
N PRO A 89 -26.05 -13.53 15.78
CA PRO A 89 -26.57 -12.22 15.43
C PRO A 89 -28.00 -12.24 14.89
N ALA A 90 -28.49 -13.38 14.39
CA ALA A 90 -29.87 -13.53 13.95
C ALA A 90 -30.86 -13.56 15.12
N THR A 91 -30.39 -13.97 16.30
CA THR A 91 -31.19 -14.06 17.53
C THR A 91 -30.97 -12.88 18.46
N GLU A 92 -29.80 -12.22 18.39
CA GLU A 92 -29.39 -11.13 19.26
C GLU A 92 -29.09 -9.84 18.45
N PRO A 93 -30.10 -8.98 18.21
CA PRO A 93 -29.94 -7.79 17.38
C PRO A 93 -28.98 -6.77 18.00
N ALA A 94 -28.85 -6.72 19.33
CA ALA A 94 -27.90 -5.82 19.99
C ALA A 94 -26.45 -6.18 19.66
N PHE A 95 -26.14 -7.48 19.51
CA PHE A 95 -24.82 -7.92 19.09
C PHE A 95 -24.58 -7.67 17.60
N ALA A 96 -25.62 -7.74 16.76
CA ALA A 96 -25.50 -7.35 15.35
C ALA A 96 -24.99 -5.91 15.20
N VAL A 97 -25.43 -4.97 16.06
CA VAL A 97 -24.92 -3.58 16.08
C VAL A 97 -23.42 -3.52 16.42
N ILE A 98 -22.94 -4.36 17.33
CA ILE A 98 -21.51 -4.45 17.69
C ILE A 98 -20.69 -4.95 16.50
N THR A 99 -21.14 -6.02 15.85
CA THR A 99 -20.43 -6.58 14.68
C THR A 99 -20.39 -5.59 13.52
N ALA A 100 -21.48 -4.84 13.27
CA ALA A 100 -21.52 -3.78 12.28
C ALA A 100 -20.52 -2.65 12.61
N LYS A 101 -20.45 -2.22 13.87
CA LYS A 101 -19.49 -1.21 14.34
C LYS A 101 -18.04 -1.70 14.21
N ALA A 102 -17.77 -2.96 14.53
CA ALA A 102 -16.44 -3.56 14.36
C ALA A 102 -16.03 -3.64 12.90
N ARG A 103 -16.94 -4.01 11.99
CA ARG A 103 -16.74 -3.97 10.54
C ARG A 103 -16.44 -2.55 10.05
N GLU A 104 -17.22 -1.56 10.46
CA GLU A 104 -17.00 -0.15 10.09
C GLU A 104 -15.60 0.31 10.50
N ARG A 105 -15.17 -0.02 11.74
CA ARG A 105 -13.82 0.30 12.23
C ARG A 105 -12.72 -0.41 11.43
N LEU A 106 -12.95 -1.66 11.04
CA LEU A 106 -12.02 -2.42 10.21
C LEU A 106 -11.85 -1.76 8.83
N VAL A 107 -12.96 -1.44 8.16
CA VAL A 107 -12.94 -0.76 6.85
C VAL A 107 -12.31 0.62 6.97
N LEU A 108 -12.67 1.40 7.98
CA LEU A 108 -12.10 2.74 8.20
C LEU A 108 -10.59 2.70 8.42
N HIS A 109 -10.10 1.69 9.15
CA HIS A 109 -8.68 1.51 9.44
C HIS A 109 -7.86 1.17 8.19
N PHE A 110 -8.33 0.22 7.38
CA PHE A 110 -7.64 -0.20 6.16
C PHE A 110 -7.89 0.75 4.98
N GLY A 111 -8.99 1.49 5.00
CA GLY A 111 -9.43 2.41 3.95
C GLY A 111 -9.83 1.66 2.69
N ASP A 112 -8.85 1.40 1.84
CA ASP A 112 -9.02 0.76 0.54
C ASP A 112 -7.91 -0.27 0.26
N ALA A 113 -8.16 -1.16 -0.70
CA ALA A 113 -7.26 -2.25 -1.03
C ALA A 113 -5.89 -1.77 -1.55
N LEU A 114 -5.88 -0.68 -2.33
CA LEU A 114 -4.67 -0.11 -2.89
C LEU A 114 -3.80 0.50 -1.78
N THR A 115 -4.38 1.31 -0.91
CA THR A 115 -3.71 1.90 0.25
C THR A 115 -3.19 0.82 1.19
N THR A 116 -3.99 -0.22 1.45
CA THR A 116 -3.60 -1.36 2.30
C THR A 116 -2.38 -2.09 1.76
N LEU A 117 -2.35 -2.44 0.47
CA LEU A 117 -1.24 -3.19 -0.12
C LEU A 117 0.04 -2.37 -0.30
N ASN A 118 -0.10 -1.05 -0.51
CA ASN A 118 1.00 -0.15 -0.78
C ASN A 118 1.49 0.63 0.45
N THR A 119 0.96 0.35 1.63
CA THR A 119 1.46 0.91 2.91
C THR A 119 2.07 -0.23 3.73
N PRO A 120 3.39 -0.25 3.97
CA PRO A 120 4.05 -1.37 4.65
C PRO A 120 3.43 -1.74 5.99
N GLU A 121 3.03 -0.75 6.79
CA GLU A 121 2.40 -0.93 8.09
C GLU A 121 1.01 -1.57 7.97
N LEU A 122 0.15 -1.05 7.09
CA LEU A 122 -1.18 -1.61 6.86
C LEU A 122 -1.08 -3.01 6.26
N ARG A 123 -0.15 -3.24 5.32
CA ARG A 123 0.11 -4.56 4.76
C ARG A 123 0.52 -5.56 5.84
N ARG A 124 1.40 -5.17 6.78
CA ARG A 124 1.79 -6.03 7.91
C ARG A 124 0.60 -6.35 8.81
N GLN A 125 -0.26 -5.37 9.08
CA GLN A 125 -1.46 -5.55 9.89
C GLN A 125 -2.50 -6.44 9.19
N LEU A 126 -2.69 -6.26 7.88
CA LEU A 126 -3.51 -7.14 7.03
C LEU A 126 -3.05 -8.59 7.17
N LEU A 127 -1.74 -8.85 7.02
CA LEU A 127 -1.17 -10.19 7.12
C LEU A 127 -1.37 -10.84 8.51
N ALA A 128 -1.48 -10.02 9.55
CA ALA A 128 -1.75 -10.44 10.92
C ALA A 128 -3.25 -10.58 11.25
N LEU A 129 -4.16 -10.25 10.32
CA LEU A 129 -5.60 -10.37 10.58
C LEU A 129 -6.00 -11.83 10.80
N PRO A 130 -6.88 -12.07 11.80
CA PRO A 130 -7.62 -13.32 11.90
C PRO A 130 -8.41 -13.56 10.62
N VAL A 131 -8.62 -14.83 10.28
CA VAL A 131 -9.29 -15.21 9.02
C VAL A 131 -10.71 -14.64 8.95
N GLU A 132 -11.42 -14.60 10.07
CA GLU A 132 -12.76 -14.03 10.17
C GLU A 132 -12.78 -12.52 9.94
N ALA A 133 -11.79 -11.79 10.48
CA ALA A 133 -11.67 -10.35 10.24
C ALA A 133 -11.40 -10.09 8.75
N LEU A 134 -10.54 -10.89 8.12
CA LEU A 134 -10.28 -10.79 6.69
C LEU A 134 -11.54 -11.06 5.86
N GLU A 135 -12.30 -12.12 6.16
CA GLU A 135 -13.58 -12.41 5.48
C GLU A 135 -14.52 -11.19 5.58
N VAL A 136 -14.69 -10.61 6.78
CA VAL A 136 -15.56 -9.43 6.96
C VAL A 136 -15.07 -8.20 6.19
N LEU A 137 -13.76 -7.97 6.10
CA LEU A 137 -13.19 -6.90 5.27
C LEU A 137 -13.44 -7.15 3.77
N LEU A 138 -13.36 -8.41 3.34
CA LEU A 138 -13.59 -8.86 1.96
C LEU A 138 -15.08 -8.92 1.57
N GLU A 139 -15.98 -8.97 2.53
CA GLU A 139 -17.43 -8.86 2.32
C GLU A 139 -17.91 -7.40 2.33
N ALA A 140 -17.08 -6.47 2.81
CA ALA A 140 -17.48 -5.08 2.95
C ALA A 140 -17.58 -4.33 1.61
N ASP A 141 -18.80 -3.95 1.22
CA ASP A 141 -19.10 -3.11 0.05
C ASP A 141 -18.43 -1.72 0.13
N GLU A 142 -18.13 -1.25 1.33
CA GLU A 142 -17.47 0.02 1.62
C GLU A 142 -15.93 -0.05 1.55
N PHE A 143 -15.36 -1.25 1.44
CA PHE A 143 -13.92 -1.41 1.26
C PHE A 143 -13.58 -1.21 -0.23
N ASP A 144 -13.12 -0.01 -0.57
CA ASP A 144 -12.91 0.37 -1.96
C ASP A 144 -11.75 -0.41 -2.61
N THR A 145 -11.81 -0.58 -3.93
CA THR A 145 -10.72 -1.17 -4.73
C THR A 145 -10.61 -0.47 -6.09
N ASP A 146 -9.45 -0.51 -6.73
CA ASP A 146 -9.30 -0.02 -8.11
C ASP A 146 -9.95 -1.00 -9.10
N VAL A 147 -9.72 -2.31 -8.91
CA VAL A 147 -10.38 -3.43 -9.59
C VAL A 147 -10.39 -4.66 -8.65
N GLU A 148 -11.25 -5.64 -8.94
CA GLU A 148 -11.36 -6.86 -8.11
C GLU A 148 -10.07 -7.70 -8.11
N ASP A 149 -9.24 -7.61 -9.15
CA ASP A 149 -7.94 -8.29 -9.20
C ASP A 149 -7.00 -7.85 -8.05
N THR A 150 -7.15 -6.62 -7.55
CA THR A 150 -6.39 -6.13 -6.39
C THR A 150 -6.87 -6.78 -5.09
N ILE A 151 -8.16 -7.05 -4.95
CA ILE A 151 -8.69 -7.82 -3.82
C ILE A 151 -8.17 -9.27 -3.88
N LEU A 152 -8.16 -9.88 -5.07
CA LEU A 152 -7.59 -11.21 -5.26
C LEU A 152 -6.10 -11.25 -4.92
N LEU A 153 -5.34 -10.22 -5.29
CA LEU A 153 -3.95 -10.07 -4.86
C LEU A 153 -3.83 -9.93 -3.33
N MET A 154 -4.71 -9.15 -2.70
CA MET A 154 -4.72 -8.99 -1.26
C MET A 154 -4.93 -10.32 -0.53
N LEU A 155 -5.92 -11.10 -0.97
CA LEU A 155 -6.19 -12.43 -0.44
C LEU A 155 -5.01 -13.38 -0.71
N ALA A 156 -4.49 -13.42 -1.93
CA ALA A 156 -3.35 -14.26 -2.26
C ALA A 156 -2.12 -13.93 -1.39
N THR A 157 -1.90 -12.66 -1.11
CA THR A 157 -0.81 -12.18 -0.25
C THR A 157 -1.00 -12.67 1.19
N TRP A 158 -2.22 -12.58 1.73
CA TRP A 158 -2.54 -13.12 3.05
C TRP A 158 -2.37 -14.64 3.11
N VAL A 159 -2.87 -15.35 2.10
CA VAL A 159 -2.77 -16.82 1.98
C VAL A 159 -1.33 -17.27 1.86
N GLN A 160 -0.48 -16.54 1.13
CA GLN A 160 0.93 -16.88 0.98
C GLN A 160 1.65 -16.88 2.34
N GLU A 161 1.45 -15.83 3.13
CA GLU A 161 2.09 -15.65 4.43
C GLU A 161 1.54 -16.63 5.47
N ASN A 162 0.21 -16.76 5.53
CA ASN A 162 -0.43 -17.60 6.54
C ASN A 162 -0.40 -19.08 6.17
N GLY A 163 -0.44 -19.45 4.90
CA GLY A 163 -0.63 -20.84 4.44
C GLY A 163 0.54 -21.80 4.72
N GLY A 164 1.76 -21.29 4.93
CA GLY A 164 2.95 -22.12 5.18
C GLY A 164 3.15 -22.54 6.64
N ALA A 165 2.47 -21.89 7.59
CA ALA A 165 2.62 -22.22 9.01
C ALA A 165 1.95 -23.59 9.29
N ALA A 166 2.75 -24.58 9.68
CA ALA A 166 2.39 -25.95 10.07
C ALA A 166 1.51 -26.04 11.34
N VAL A 167 0.79 -24.98 11.66
CA VAL A 167 -0.26 -24.98 12.68
C VAL A 167 -1.46 -25.68 12.05
N PRO A 168 -2.12 -26.65 12.73
CA PRO A 168 -3.34 -27.27 12.22
C PRO A 168 -4.32 -26.16 11.86
N ALA A 169 -4.56 -25.99 10.56
CA ALA A 169 -5.37 -24.92 10.05
C ALA A 169 -6.77 -25.09 10.64
N ALA A 170 -7.26 -24.07 11.34
CA ALA A 170 -8.66 -24.04 11.75
C ALA A 170 -9.53 -24.36 10.51
N PRO A 171 -10.63 -25.13 10.63
CA PRO A 171 -11.41 -25.60 9.47
C PRO A 171 -11.81 -24.50 8.49
N LYS A 172 -12.04 -23.27 8.98
CA LYS A 172 -12.32 -22.10 8.13
C LYS A 172 -11.12 -21.61 7.32
N ARG A 173 -9.92 -21.60 7.89
CA ARG A 173 -8.69 -21.28 7.14
C ARG A 173 -8.45 -22.32 6.05
N GLN A 174 -8.65 -23.60 6.36
CA GLN A 174 -8.59 -24.67 5.36
C GLN A 174 -9.64 -24.45 4.26
N ARG A 175 -10.88 -24.09 4.62
CA ARG A 175 -11.93 -23.75 3.65
C ARG A 175 -11.53 -22.61 2.71
N LEU A 176 -10.96 -21.52 3.22
CA LEU A 176 -10.46 -20.44 2.33
C LEU A 176 -9.31 -20.92 1.44
N LEU A 177 -8.38 -21.69 2.00
CA LEU A 177 -7.24 -22.25 1.26
C LEU A 177 -7.66 -23.28 0.21
N GLU A 178 -8.75 -24.01 0.40
CA GLU A 178 -9.31 -24.96 -0.58
C GLU A 178 -10.11 -24.24 -1.66
N GLN A 179 -10.82 -23.16 -1.28
CA GLN A 179 -11.63 -22.38 -2.21
C GLN A 179 -10.78 -21.44 -3.08
N ALA A 180 -9.68 -20.91 -2.56
CA ALA A 180 -8.80 -19.97 -3.27
C ALA A 180 -8.17 -20.54 -4.57
N PRO A 181 -7.57 -21.75 -4.61
CA PRO A 181 -6.95 -22.29 -5.82
C PRO A 181 -7.97 -22.86 -6.82
N GLY A 182 -9.15 -23.34 -6.35
CA GLY A 182 -10.13 -24.02 -7.19
C GLY A 182 -11.16 -23.12 -7.87
N LYS A 183 -11.24 -21.83 -7.49
CA LYS A 183 -12.30 -20.94 -7.96
C LYS A 183 -11.78 -19.52 -8.14
N ARG A 184 -11.42 -19.16 -9.38
CA ARG A 184 -11.60 -17.77 -9.89
C ARG A 184 -13.08 -17.40 -10.04
N ASN A 185 -13.94 -18.05 -9.26
CA ASN A 185 -15.37 -17.86 -9.30
C ASN A 185 -15.69 -16.76 -8.29
N LEU A 186 -15.79 -15.53 -8.77
CA LEU A 186 -16.24 -14.34 -8.01
C LEU A 186 -17.65 -14.53 -7.37
N GLN A 187 -18.29 -15.68 -7.58
CA GLN A 187 -19.56 -16.10 -6.96
C GLN A 187 -19.38 -16.78 -5.59
N ALA A 188 -18.18 -16.78 -5.00
CA ALA A 188 -18.03 -17.25 -3.62
C ALA A 188 -18.84 -16.35 -2.68
N THR A 189 -19.59 -16.94 -1.74
CA THR A 189 -20.54 -16.20 -0.89
C THR A 189 -19.89 -15.18 0.05
N TRP A 190 -18.59 -15.32 0.30
CA TRP A 190 -17.80 -14.41 1.14
C TRP A 190 -17.07 -13.31 0.34
N PHE A 191 -17.19 -13.33 -0.99
CA PHE A 191 -16.73 -12.22 -1.82
C PHE A 191 -17.95 -11.38 -2.17
N SER A 192 -17.89 -10.06 -2.01
CA SER A 192 -19.02 -9.24 -2.45
C SER A 192 -19.23 -9.44 -3.95
N THR A 193 -20.42 -9.90 -4.34
CA THR A 193 -20.81 -10.05 -5.74
C THR A 193 -21.16 -8.71 -6.38
N ARG A 194 -21.21 -7.64 -5.58
CA ARG A 194 -21.47 -6.29 -6.05
C ARG A 194 -20.13 -5.66 -6.46
N PRO A 195 -20.07 -4.97 -7.60
CA PRO A 195 -18.90 -4.17 -7.93
C PRO A 195 -18.62 -3.19 -6.77
N ARG A 196 -17.44 -3.31 -6.16
CA ARG A 196 -16.98 -2.36 -5.16
C ARG A 196 -16.84 -0.98 -5.78
N ARG A 197 -16.94 0.06 -4.96
CA ARG A 197 -16.75 1.42 -5.48
C ARG A 197 -15.30 1.54 -5.95
N PRO A 198 -15.06 2.07 -7.16
CA PRO A 198 -13.71 2.40 -7.58
C PRO A 198 -13.10 3.32 -6.54
N CYS A 199 -11.87 3.04 -6.08
CA CYS A 199 -11.17 3.91 -5.13
C CYS A 199 -11.23 5.38 -5.59
N LEU A 200 -12.15 6.14 -5.01
CA LEU A 200 -12.22 7.59 -5.16
C LEU A 200 -11.36 8.13 -4.03
N LEU A 201 -10.06 8.33 -4.29
CA LEU A 201 -9.16 8.81 -3.24
C LEU A 201 -9.66 10.14 -2.68
N ALA A 202 -10.26 10.08 -1.49
CA ALA A 202 -10.40 11.24 -0.63
C ALA A 202 -8.99 11.75 -0.34
N ALA A 203 -8.78 13.06 -0.51
CA ALA A 203 -7.47 13.65 -0.28
C ALA A 203 -6.98 13.26 1.12
N THR A 204 -5.92 12.46 1.21
CA THR A 204 -5.11 12.40 2.43
C THR A 204 -4.57 13.81 2.63
N SER A 205 -5.31 14.58 3.43
CA SER A 205 -5.02 15.96 3.80
C SER A 205 -3.87 15.97 4.80
N GLY A 206 -2.69 15.53 4.35
CA GLY A 206 -1.45 15.49 5.13
C GLY A 206 -0.64 16.78 5.04
N GLY A 207 -1.29 17.93 4.80
CA GLY A 207 -0.61 19.22 4.65
C GLY A 207 -1.23 20.28 5.54
N ASN A 208 -0.55 20.59 6.66
CA ASN A 208 -0.77 21.81 7.47
C ASN A 208 -0.35 23.08 6.70
N GLY A 209 -0.87 23.26 5.50
CA GLY A 209 -0.78 24.51 4.76
C GLY A 209 -2.05 25.29 4.95
N THR A 210 -2.04 26.27 5.85
CA THR A 210 -3.04 27.36 5.87
C THR A 210 -3.10 27.99 4.48
N LEU A 211 -4.12 27.63 3.70
CA LEU A 211 -4.44 28.28 2.43
C LEU A 211 -5.82 28.94 2.49
N PRO A 212 -6.00 30.05 1.75
CA PRO A 212 -7.11 30.97 1.91
C PRO A 212 -8.42 30.36 1.43
N SER A 213 -9.47 30.66 2.18
CA SER A 213 -10.86 30.36 1.87
C SER A 213 -11.28 31.08 0.58
N GLY A 214 -11.67 30.34 -0.45
CA GLY A 214 -12.36 30.93 -1.61
C GLY A 214 -12.06 30.31 -2.98
N SER A 215 -12.29 29.01 -3.19
CA SER A 215 -12.56 28.49 -4.54
C SER A 215 -13.36 27.18 -4.48
N SER A 216 -14.67 27.28 -4.69
CA SER A 216 -15.53 26.16 -5.07
C SER A 216 -15.13 25.70 -6.48
N GLY A 217 -14.80 24.45 -6.77
CA GLY A 217 -14.84 23.22 -6.00
C GLY A 217 -14.75 22.05 -6.99
N GLN A 218 -13.89 22.16 -8.01
CA GLN A 218 -13.49 20.98 -8.78
C GLN A 218 -12.60 20.17 -7.84
N GLN A 219 -13.21 19.18 -7.17
CA GLN A 219 -12.49 18.07 -6.57
C GLN A 219 -11.73 17.36 -7.69
N GLN A 220 -10.55 17.89 -8.01
CA GLN A 220 -9.62 17.27 -8.93
C GLN A 220 -9.30 15.92 -8.31
N MET A 221 -9.85 14.83 -8.89
CA MET A 221 -9.58 13.47 -8.45
C MET A 221 -8.07 13.33 -8.32
N ARG A 222 -7.59 13.25 -7.07
CA ARG A 222 -6.17 13.12 -6.80
C ARG A 222 -5.77 11.72 -7.23
N ARG A 223 -4.91 11.65 -8.24
CA ARG A 223 -4.41 10.39 -8.76
C ARG A 223 -3.43 9.80 -7.73
N PRO A 224 -3.55 8.51 -7.36
CA PRO A 224 -2.59 7.88 -6.47
C PRO A 224 -1.18 8.09 -7.02
N THR A 225 -0.32 8.72 -6.23
CA THR A 225 1.02 9.12 -6.64
C THR A 225 2.03 8.54 -5.66
N PHE A 226 2.96 7.76 -6.18
CA PHE A 226 3.99 7.07 -5.42
C PHE A 226 5.34 7.65 -5.81
N GLU A 227 6.01 8.29 -4.85
CA GLU A 227 7.37 8.76 -5.06
C GLU A 227 8.32 7.56 -5.12
N TRP A 228 9.24 7.60 -6.08
CA TRP A 228 10.29 6.59 -6.22
C TRP A 228 11.65 7.26 -6.28
N SER A 229 12.69 6.49 -5.96
CA SER A 229 14.07 6.95 -6.02
C SER A 229 15.05 5.82 -6.34
N ILE A 230 16.22 6.21 -6.84
CA ILE A 230 17.42 5.36 -6.97
C ILE A 230 18.55 6.10 -6.27
N SER A 231 19.22 5.44 -5.32
CA SER A 231 20.34 6.05 -4.61
C SER A 231 21.55 6.25 -5.52
N GLN A 232 22.37 7.26 -5.23
CA GLN A 232 23.63 7.48 -5.94
C GLN A 232 24.55 6.26 -5.80
N GLU A 233 24.56 5.61 -4.64
CA GLU A 233 25.37 4.43 -4.38
C GLU A 233 24.98 3.25 -5.28
N GLU A 234 23.68 3.01 -5.49
CA GLU A 234 23.18 1.99 -6.42
C GLU A 234 23.53 2.32 -7.86
N LEU A 235 23.36 3.58 -8.27
CA LEU A 235 23.74 4.05 -9.60
C LEU A 235 25.25 3.87 -9.85
N GLU A 236 26.09 4.30 -8.91
CA GLU A 236 27.54 4.12 -9.00
C GLU A 236 27.93 2.64 -9.07
N ARG A 237 27.29 1.79 -8.26
CA ARG A 237 27.53 0.35 -8.28
C ARG A 237 27.19 -0.24 -9.65
N GLY A 238 26.05 0.15 -10.22
CA GLY A 238 25.66 -0.25 -11.57
C GLY A 238 26.66 0.21 -12.64
N LEU A 239 27.09 1.47 -12.57
CA LEU A 239 28.06 2.04 -13.52
C LEU A 239 29.44 1.39 -13.42
N ARG A 240 29.90 1.03 -12.21
CA ARG A 240 31.19 0.35 -12.00
C ARG A 240 31.22 -1.05 -12.59
N GLY A 241 30.11 -1.78 -12.52
CA GLY A 241 30.00 -3.13 -13.07
C GLY A 241 29.84 -3.17 -14.59
N LEU A 242 29.67 -2.02 -15.24
CA LEU A 242 29.25 -1.93 -16.62
C LEU A 242 30.44 -2.03 -17.59
N GLN A 243 30.49 -3.13 -18.34
CA GLN A 243 31.48 -3.32 -19.41
C GLN A 243 31.14 -2.47 -20.64
N PRO A 244 32.11 -2.13 -21.51
CA PRO A 244 31.84 -1.48 -22.79
C PRO A 244 30.80 -2.24 -23.62
N GLY A 245 29.74 -1.55 -24.06
CA GLY A 245 28.60 -2.15 -24.76
C GLY A 245 27.59 -2.88 -23.87
N GLY A 246 27.89 -3.07 -22.58
CA GLY A 246 26.99 -3.67 -21.60
C GLY A 246 25.79 -2.78 -21.27
N ALA A 247 24.78 -3.38 -20.64
CA ALA A 247 23.61 -2.68 -20.11
C ALA A 247 23.48 -2.89 -18.60
N MET A 248 23.09 -1.85 -17.87
CA MET A 248 22.66 -1.95 -16.48
C MET A 248 21.16 -1.71 -16.38
N HIS A 249 20.57 -2.37 -15.39
CA HIS A 249 19.17 -2.27 -15.01
C HIS A 249 19.09 -1.88 -13.54
N LEU A 250 18.39 -0.78 -13.24
CA LEU A 250 18.21 -0.29 -11.87
C LEU A 250 16.71 -0.25 -11.57
N GLU A 251 16.25 -1.06 -10.62
CA GLU A 251 14.88 -0.96 -10.09
C GLU A 251 14.80 0.22 -9.10
N CYS A 252 13.70 0.98 -9.17
CA CYS A 252 13.48 2.09 -8.24
C CYS A 252 12.90 1.60 -6.91
N THR A 253 13.28 2.25 -5.82
CA THR A 253 12.70 2.06 -4.49
C THR A 253 11.68 3.18 -4.21
N LEU A 254 10.48 2.82 -3.79
CA LEU A 254 9.44 3.76 -3.40
C LEU A 254 9.79 4.45 -2.06
N ALA A 255 9.21 5.62 -1.81
CA ALA A 255 9.44 6.38 -0.57
C ALA A 255 9.03 5.62 0.71
N ASN A 256 8.13 4.65 0.59
CA ASN A 256 7.72 3.74 1.68
C ASN A 256 8.64 2.50 1.81
N GLY A 257 9.72 2.41 1.04
CA GLY A 257 10.68 1.30 1.06
C GLY A 257 10.27 0.06 0.25
N LEU A 258 9.13 0.07 -0.44
CA LEU A 258 8.74 -1.01 -1.36
C LEU A 258 9.46 -0.86 -2.72
N ASN A 259 9.65 -1.96 -3.45
CA ASN A 259 10.27 -1.92 -4.79
C ASN A 259 9.28 -1.67 -5.93
N GLY A 260 7.99 -1.55 -5.62
CA GLY A 260 6.92 -1.39 -6.59
C GLY A 260 5.56 -1.25 -5.91
N ILE A 261 4.56 -0.94 -6.72
CA ILE A 261 3.17 -0.83 -6.26
C ILE A 261 2.37 -2.05 -6.66
N SER A 262 1.48 -2.51 -5.77
CA SER A 262 0.44 -3.49 -6.07
C SER A 262 -0.79 -2.76 -6.56
N ALA A 263 -1.18 -2.96 -7.82
CA ALA A 263 -2.38 -2.38 -8.40
C ALA A 263 -2.88 -3.28 -9.53
N ARG A 264 -4.20 -3.40 -9.65
CA ARG A 264 -4.86 -4.22 -10.67
C ARG A 264 -4.40 -5.68 -10.72
N GLY A 265 -4.16 -6.27 -9.55
CA GLY A 265 -3.65 -7.63 -9.44
C GLY A 265 -2.20 -7.84 -9.86
N PHE A 266 -1.45 -6.79 -10.18
CA PHE A 266 -0.04 -6.89 -10.57
C PHE A 266 0.87 -6.04 -9.69
N GLU A 267 2.16 -6.37 -9.71
CA GLU A 267 3.22 -5.53 -9.16
C GLU A 267 3.83 -4.68 -10.27
N TRP A 268 3.86 -3.36 -10.06
CA TRP A 268 4.39 -2.40 -11.01
C TRP A 268 5.65 -1.74 -10.47
N ARG A 269 6.75 -1.83 -11.23
CA ARG A 269 8.05 -1.28 -10.83
C ARG A 269 8.56 -0.26 -11.84
N ALA A 270 8.90 0.92 -11.36
CA ALA A 270 9.66 1.87 -12.17
C ALA A 270 11.13 1.39 -12.25
N SER A 271 11.78 1.61 -13.38
CA SER A 271 13.17 1.23 -13.56
C SER A 271 13.90 2.11 -14.57
N ILE A 272 15.21 2.21 -14.41
CA ILE A 272 16.11 2.89 -15.34
C ILE A 272 16.98 1.84 -16.04
N ASN A 273 17.00 1.89 -17.38
CA ASN A 273 17.93 1.10 -18.18
C ASN A 273 18.98 2.02 -18.80
N TYR A 274 20.24 1.64 -18.70
CA TYR A 274 21.34 2.39 -19.30
C TYR A 274 22.31 1.45 -20.00
N LYS A 275 22.70 1.80 -21.23
CA LYS A 275 23.74 1.10 -21.97
C LYS A 275 25.04 1.90 -21.89
N HIS A 276 26.17 1.23 -21.71
CA HIS A 276 27.46 1.89 -21.58
C HIS A 276 27.75 2.81 -22.76
N GLY A 277 28.03 4.09 -22.47
CA GLY A 277 28.33 5.09 -23.50
C GLY A 277 27.10 5.63 -24.23
N ALA A 278 25.88 5.22 -23.87
CA ALA A 278 24.67 5.82 -24.41
C ALA A 278 24.53 7.28 -23.98
N GLU A 279 23.95 8.09 -24.85
CA GLU A 279 23.71 9.53 -24.62
C GLU A 279 22.49 9.80 -23.76
N ALA A 280 21.67 8.78 -23.54
CA ALA A 280 20.49 8.86 -22.71
C ALA A 280 20.31 7.52 -21.98
N ALA A 281 19.70 7.59 -20.80
CA ALA A 281 19.12 6.44 -20.15
C ALA A 281 17.61 6.38 -20.43
N GLY A 282 17.06 5.17 -20.40
CA GLY A 282 15.64 4.96 -20.58
C GLY A 282 14.92 4.78 -19.26
N LEU A 283 13.65 5.20 -19.23
CA LEU A 283 12.75 5.09 -18.10
C LEU A 283 11.62 4.13 -18.46
N PHE A 284 11.43 3.08 -17.67
CA PHE A 284 10.54 1.97 -17.96
C PHE A 284 9.61 1.66 -16.78
N LEU A 285 8.40 1.21 -17.10
CA LEU A 285 7.48 0.58 -16.18
C LEU A 285 7.47 -0.92 -16.46
N ARG A 286 7.74 -1.73 -15.44
CA ARG A 286 7.72 -3.20 -15.53
C ARG A 286 6.48 -3.76 -14.85
N CYS A 287 5.92 -4.80 -15.45
CA CYS A 287 4.84 -5.57 -14.87
C CYS A 287 5.41 -6.87 -14.32
N HIS A 288 5.15 -7.16 -13.06
CA HIS A 288 5.54 -8.39 -12.40
C HIS A 288 4.31 -9.14 -11.91
N LEU A 289 4.38 -10.46 -12.00
CA LEU A 289 3.41 -11.33 -11.35
C LEU A 289 3.72 -11.34 -9.85
N PRO A 290 2.76 -11.03 -8.98
CA PRO A 290 2.97 -11.13 -7.55
C PRO A 290 3.35 -12.55 -7.13
N ALA A 291 4.37 -12.68 -6.29
CA ALA A 291 4.80 -13.98 -5.76
C ALA A 291 3.67 -14.72 -5.03
N ALA A 292 2.71 -13.95 -4.49
CA ALA A 292 1.49 -14.42 -3.84
C ALA A 292 0.66 -15.38 -4.68
N TYR A 293 0.69 -15.25 -6.01
CA TYR A 293 -0.04 -16.16 -6.88
C TYR A 293 0.61 -17.54 -7.01
N ARG A 294 1.88 -17.70 -6.61
CA ARG A 294 2.64 -18.98 -6.72
C ARG A 294 2.60 -19.58 -8.13
N LEU A 295 2.50 -18.72 -9.15
CA LEU A 295 2.52 -19.08 -10.56
C LEU A 295 3.95 -18.89 -11.06
N ASP A 296 4.82 -19.87 -10.82
CA ASP A 296 6.14 -19.88 -11.45
C ASP A 296 6.09 -20.51 -12.85
N THR A 297 7.17 -20.34 -13.62
CA THR A 297 7.29 -20.90 -14.96
C THR A 297 7.23 -22.43 -14.97
N ALA A 298 7.62 -23.09 -13.87
CA ALA A 298 7.57 -24.53 -13.74
C ALA A 298 6.12 -25.03 -13.60
N ALA A 299 5.30 -24.34 -12.80
CA ALA A 299 3.89 -24.63 -12.59
C ALA A 299 3.04 -24.42 -13.85
N LEU A 300 3.43 -23.46 -14.70
CA LEU A 300 2.73 -23.16 -15.95
C LEU A 300 3.21 -23.99 -17.15
N GLY A 301 4.33 -24.72 -17.01
CA GLY A 301 4.97 -25.48 -18.11
C GLY A 301 5.51 -24.61 -19.26
N SER A 302 5.35 -23.29 -19.19
CA SER A 302 5.80 -22.33 -20.20
C SER A 302 5.87 -20.91 -19.62
N PRO A 303 6.61 -19.96 -20.25
CA PRO A 303 6.56 -18.56 -19.87
C PRO A 303 5.13 -18.02 -19.93
N LEU A 304 4.69 -17.35 -18.86
CA LEU A 304 3.35 -16.76 -18.81
C LEU A 304 3.19 -15.68 -19.89
N ALA A 305 2.45 -16.00 -20.95
CA ALA A 305 2.05 -15.04 -21.97
C ALA A 305 0.78 -14.29 -21.53
N ALA A 306 0.91 -13.47 -20.48
CA ALA A 306 -0.18 -12.61 -20.00
C ALA A 306 0.12 -11.14 -20.29
N LEU A 307 -0.93 -10.38 -20.63
CA LEU A 307 -0.90 -8.95 -20.84
C LEU A 307 -1.65 -8.26 -19.71
N ALA A 308 -0.99 -7.30 -19.05
CA ALA A 308 -1.57 -6.52 -17.97
C ALA A 308 -1.88 -5.10 -18.44
N GLN A 309 -3.06 -4.59 -18.04
CA GLN A 309 -3.51 -3.25 -18.36
C GLN A 309 -3.16 -2.28 -17.22
N VAL A 310 -2.29 -1.31 -17.49
CA VAL A 310 -1.62 -0.56 -16.41
C VAL A 310 -2.25 0.77 -16.07
N GLY A 311 -2.76 1.52 -17.07
CA GLY A 311 -3.25 2.90 -16.89
C GLY A 311 -2.41 3.68 -15.87
N ALA A 312 -1.18 4.06 -16.20
CA ALA A 312 -0.25 4.69 -15.26
C ALA A 312 0.62 5.73 -15.96
N ARG A 313 1.35 6.53 -15.18
CA ARG A 313 2.32 7.50 -15.68
C ARG A 313 3.59 7.41 -14.86
N VAL A 314 4.74 7.29 -15.53
CA VAL A 314 6.05 7.33 -14.86
C VAL A 314 6.71 8.65 -15.20
N GLU A 315 7.19 9.31 -14.17
CA GLU A 315 7.81 10.63 -14.23
C GLU A 315 9.18 10.58 -13.55
N ALA A 316 10.18 11.25 -14.11
CA ALA A 316 11.49 11.45 -13.49
C ALA A 316 11.78 12.95 -13.32
N ASP A 317 12.36 13.29 -12.18
CA ASP A 317 12.74 14.65 -11.84
C ASP A 317 14.13 15.00 -12.40
N ARG A 318 14.34 16.26 -12.73
CA ARG A 318 15.62 16.86 -13.12
C ARG A 318 15.75 18.22 -12.47
N TRP A 319 16.98 18.61 -12.20
CA TRP A 319 17.34 19.88 -11.63
C TRP A 319 18.12 20.73 -12.64
N ARG A 320 17.63 21.93 -12.87
CA ARG A 320 18.29 22.97 -13.66
C ARG A 320 18.25 24.26 -12.87
N ASN A 321 19.41 24.91 -12.71
CA ASN A 321 19.53 26.19 -12.00
C ASN A 321 18.88 26.19 -10.59
N GLY A 322 18.94 25.05 -9.90
CA GLY A 322 18.35 24.87 -8.56
C GLY A 322 16.83 24.61 -8.54
N ALA A 323 16.14 24.66 -9.69
CA ALA A 323 14.71 24.34 -9.79
C ALA A 323 14.50 22.87 -10.13
N ARG A 324 13.52 22.22 -9.48
CA ARG A 324 13.05 20.87 -9.81
C ARG A 324 12.06 20.94 -10.97
N GLU A 325 12.33 20.19 -12.03
CA GLU A 325 11.51 20.05 -13.23
C GLU A 325 11.16 18.58 -13.47
N VAL A 326 9.95 18.31 -13.96
CA VAL A 326 9.60 16.96 -14.45
C VAL A 326 10.12 16.85 -15.87
N THR A 327 11.15 16.05 -16.09
CA THR A 327 11.81 16.00 -17.42
C THR A 327 11.00 15.29 -18.47
N ARG A 328 10.34 14.21 -18.08
CA ARG A 328 9.48 13.42 -18.95
C ARG A 328 8.35 12.84 -18.12
N ASP A 329 7.16 12.92 -18.67
CA ASP A 329 6.01 12.15 -18.24
C ASP A 329 5.65 11.18 -19.38
N TYR A 330 5.76 9.88 -19.11
CA TYR A 330 5.27 8.88 -20.06
C TYR A 330 4.01 8.25 -19.49
N ALA A 331 2.89 8.55 -20.12
CA ALA A 331 1.58 8.01 -19.76
C ALA A 331 1.30 6.76 -20.59
N TYR A 332 1.02 5.66 -19.89
CA TYR A 332 0.46 4.44 -20.42
C TYR A 332 -1.06 4.57 -20.35
N VAL A 333 -1.70 4.70 -21.50
CA VAL A 333 -3.15 4.85 -21.60
C VAL A 333 -3.84 3.48 -21.47
N VAL A 334 -5.16 3.50 -21.45
CA VAL A 334 -6.02 2.32 -21.26
C VAL A 334 -5.79 1.26 -22.33
N SER A 335 -5.42 1.65 -23.56
CA SER A 335 -5.11 0.71 -24.64
C SER A 335 -3.71 0.08 -24.52
N ASP A 336 -2.91 0.52 -23.56
CA ASP A 336 -1.55 0.00 -23.38
C ASP A 336 -1.55 -1.24 -22.50
N PHE A 337 -0.97 -2.30 -23.06
CA PHE A 337 -0.70 -3.55 -22.38
C PHE A 337 0.81 -3.71 -22.18
N ILE A 338 1.18 -4.30 -21.05
CA ILE A 338 2.56 -4.69 -20.72
C ILE A 338 2.55 -6.18 -20.46
N GLY A 339 3.44 -6.93 -21.10
CA GLY A 339 3.60 -8.36 -20.84
C GLY A 339 4.11 -8.59 -19.43
N VAL A 340 3.58 -9.59 -18.74
CA VAL A 340 4.07 -9.96 -17.41
C VAL A 340 5.53 -10.43 -17.49
N GLY A 341 6.39 -9.88 -16.62
CA GLY A 341 7.85 -10.08 -16.65
C GLY A 341 8.59 -9.14 -17.63
N THR A 342 7.85 -8.38 -18.44
CA THR A 342 8.41 -7.41 -19.38
C THR A 342 8.28 -5.98 -18.86
N GLY A 343 8.89 -5.03 -19.58
CA GLY A 343 8.73 -3.62 -19.31
C GLY A 343 8.50 -2.83 -20.59
N ARG A 344 7.79 -1.73 -20.47
CA ARG A 344 7.59 -0.75 -21.54
C ARG A 344 8.10 0.60 -21.06
N GLY A 345 8.57 1.44 -21.98
CA GLY A 345 9.20 2.71 -21.60
C GLY A 345 9.83 3.43 -22.78
N VAL A 346 10.52 4.52 -22.48
CA VAL A 346 11.18 5.37 -23.47
C VAL A 346 12.70 5.23 -23.30
N PRO A 347 13.43 4.58 -24.24
CA PRO A 347 14.87 4.35 -24.13
C PRO A 347 15.73 5.62 -23.99
N SER A 348 15.20 6.78 -24.39
CA SER A 348 15.87 8.09 -24.36
C SER A 348 15.22 9.08 -23.39
N ALA A 349 14.52 8.58 -22.36
CA ALA A 349 13.78 9.41 -21.41
C ALA A 349 14.66 10.40 -20.63
N LEU A 350 15.92 10.04 -20.37
CA LEU A 350 16.85 10.78 -19.51
C LEU A 350 18.11 11.15 -20.31
N PRO A 351 18.11 12.25 -21.08
CA PRO A 351 19.31 12.72 -21.79
C PRO A 351 20.46 13.03 -20.84
N LEU A 352 21.61 12.41 -21.07
CA LEU A 352 22.81 12.55 -20.25
C LEU A 352 23.80 13.54 -20.88
N LYS A 353 24.55 14.25 -20.04
CA LYS A 353 25.61 15.15 -20.54
C LYS A 353 26.78 14.34 -21.10
N ARG A 354 27.24 14.66 -22.31
CA ARG A 354 28.50 14.13 -22.83
C ARG A 354 29.66 14.62 -21.96
N GLY A 355 30.55 13.71 -21.56
CA GLY A 355 31.67 13.97 -20.65
C GLY A 355 32.76 14.94 -21.15
N GLY A 356 32.50 15.76 -22.17
CA GLY A 356 33.50 16.60 -22.86
C GLY A 356 33.13 18.06 -23.09
N GLU A 357 31.92 18.52 -22.77
CA GLU A 357 31.53 19.93 -23.01
C GLU A 357 31.85 20.88 -21.84
N GLY A 358 32.67 20.44 -20.89
CA GLY A 358 33.27 21.32 -19.89
C GLY A 358 34.65 21.75 -20.35
N THR A 359 34.75 23.01 -20.78
CA THR A 359 35.95 23.77 -21.15
C THR A 359 37.25 23.20 -20.58
N ALA A 360 38.13 22.75 -21.47
CA ALA A 360 39.44 22.19 -21.13
C ALA A 360 40.34 23.21 -20.44
N GLY A 361 40.17 23.41 -19.13
CA GLY A 361 41.16 24.04 -18.26
C GLY A 361 42.21 23.00 -17.87
N GLY A 362 43.36 23.02 -18.54
CA GLY A 362 44.42 22.03 -18.39
C GLY A 362 44.94 21.91 -16.95
N GLY A 363 44.89 20.69 -16.42
CA GLY A 363 45.49 20.32 -15.13
C GLY A 363 45.63 18.81 -15.03
N GLY A 364 46.81 18.28 -15.40
CA GLY A 364 47.10 16.86 -15.60
C GLY A 364 47.14 15.99 -14.33
N GLY A 365 46.01 15.78 -13.67
CA GLY A 365 45.87 14.85 -12.55
C GLY A 365 45.42 13.46 -12.99
N ARG A 366 46.34 12.50 -13.09
CA ARG A 366 46.14 11.13 -13.62
C ARG A 366 45.31 10.17 -12.72
N GLY A 367 44.52 10.67 -11.77
CA GLY A 367 43.92 9.85 -10.69
C GLY A 367 42.39 9.77 -10.62
N GLY A 368 41.63 10.31 -11.58
CA GLY A 368 40.21 10.64 -11.37
C GLY A 368 39.14 9.93 -12.22
N SER A 369 39.45 8.84 -12.94
CA SER A 369 38.53 8.26 -13.95
C SER A 369 37.14 7.91 -13.40
N GLN A 370 37.03 7.49 -12.13
CA GLN A 370 35.77 6.99 -11.56
C GLN A 370 34.73 8.07 -11.25
N ARG A 371 35.14 9.32 -10.99
CA ARG A 371 34.18 10.44 -10.74
C ARG A 371 33.55 10.97 -12.02
N GLY A 372 34.09 10.61 -13.19
CA GLY A 372 33.60 11.10 -14.48
C GLY A 372 32.20 10.57 -14.83
N SER A 373 31.90 9.31 -14.50
CA SER A 373 30.65 8.66 -14.94
C SER A 373 29.39 9.27 -14.33
N LEU A 374 29.45 9.71 -13.07
CA LEU A 374 28.31 10.38 -12.41
C LEU A 374 28.05 11.78 -12.93
N ARG A 375 29.05 12.45 -13.52
CA ARG A 375 28.90 13.80 -14.06
C ARG A 375 27.83 13.85 -15.16
N ALA A 376 27.68 12.77 -15.93
CA ALA A 376 26.65 12.64 -16.95
C ALA A 376 25.22 12.69 -16.38
N TRP A 377 25.07 12.32 -15.10
CA TRP A 377 23.80 12.22 -14.36
C TRP A 377 23.55 13.41 -13.43
N SER A 378 24.42 14.43 -13.43
CA SER A 378 24.41 15.51 -12.42
C SER A 378 23.10 16.30 -12.35
N GLU A 379 22.32 16.30 -13.43
CA GLU A 379 21.02 16.98 -13.46
C GLU A 379 19.88 16.13 -12.89
N TYR A 380 20.07 14.82 -12.75
CA TYR A 380 19.06 13.92 -12.18
C TYR A 380 19.36 13.57 -10.72
N ILE A 381 20.64 13.61 -10.33
CA ILE A 381 21.05 13.34 -8.94
C ILE A 381 20.90 14.63 -8.12
N HIS A 382 19.97 14.62 -7.18
CA HIS A 382 19.79 15.69 -6.20
C HIS A 382 19.63 15.10 -4.79
N GLY A 383 20.39 15.61 -3.83
CA GLY A 383 20.41 15.05 -2.47
C GLY A 383 20.86 13.58 -2.43
N GLY A 384 21.79 13.19 -3.32
CA GLY A 384 22.32 11.83 -3.37
C GLY A 384 21.40 10.77 -3.99
N LYS A 385 20.34 11.18 -4.71
CA LYS A 385 19.41 10.26 -5.36
C LYS A 385 18.82 10.83 -6.64
N ILE A 386 18.41 9.95 -7.55
CA ILE A 386 17.48 10.25 -8.64
C ILE A 386 16.09 10.03 -8.07
N THR A 387 15.15 10.96 -8.28
CA THR A 387 13.76 10.78 -7.85
C THR A 387 12.78 10.90 -9.01
N GLY A 388 11.57 10.43 -8.78
CA GLY A 388 10.45 10.60 -9.67
C GLY A 388 9.15 10.15 -9.04
N ARG A 389 8.12 10.01 -9.88
CA ARG A 389 6.77 9.63 -9.45
C ARG A 389 6.22 8.54 -10.35
N LEU A 390 5.45 7.63 -9.75
CA LEU A 390 4.59 6.68 -10.43
C LEU A 390 3.15 7.04 -10.08
N VAL A 391 2.37 7.42 -11.08
CA VAL A 391 0.99 7.90 -10.91
C VAL A 391 0.04 6.89 -11.53
N LEU A 392 -0.93 6.38 -10.77
CA LEU A 392 -1.99 5.55 -11.32
C LEU A 392 -3.04 6.44 -12.00
N LEU A 393 -3.37 6.11 -13.23
CA LEU A 393 -4.39 6.78 -14.04
C LEU A 393 -5.67 5.96 -14.03
N PRO A 394 -6.86 6.58 -14.01
CA PRO A 394 -8.11 5.84 -14.16
C PRO A 394 -8.12 5.00 -15.43
N LEU A 395 -8.68 3.79 -15.36
CA LEU A 395 -9.14 3.11 -16.56
C LEU A 395 -10.38 3.86 -17.03
N ALA A 396 -10.40 4.33 -18.27
CA ALA A 396 -11.61 4.86 -18.86
C ALA A 396 -12.69 3.78 -18.74
N GLY A 397 -13.80 4.11 -18.08
CA GLY A 397 -14.93 3.19 -17.93
C GLY A 397 -15.36 2.73 -19.33
N ARG A 398 -15.47 1.40 -19.51
CA ARG A 398 -16.09 0.84 -20.70
C ARG A 398 -17.59 1.07 -20.67
#